data_AF-A0A087GCG0-F1
#
_entry.id   AF-A0A087GCG0-F1
#
_cell.length_a   1.000
_cell.length_b   1.000
_cell.length_c   1.000
_cell.angle_alpha   90.00
_cell.angle_beta   90.00
_cell.angle_gamma   90.00
#
_symmetry.space_group_name_H-M   'P 1'
#
loop_
_entity.id
_entity.type
_entity.pdbx_description
1 polymer ?
#
loop_
_entity_poly.entity_id
_entity_poly.type
_entity_poly.pdbx_seq_one_letter_code
_entity_poly.pdbx_strand_id
1 'polypeptide(L)'
;MIFCVCSSFQQDRFVYNRFGQAGNDFHLDDGARILPHGGGALQLTNATLRQKGHAFYKQPIEFKPSEPVSFSTHFVCALVRAGESSGHGMAFVVSHSTDFSRAEPTRYMGLFNTSSNGSNSTRVLAIELDISLAPELKDISENHVGIDVNSAVSLESANASYFSDKKGKNQSIDLLSGKPLQVWVDYEGTTLKVTIAPLKNKKPSRPLVYSSTINLTEILQSRRMFVGFSGATGTIMSYQYVLGWSFSKKMALLQSIDISKLPKYHHSSSKKNSTSPALDALLGLIAFLVLGLLIGAYLYRRNMYSEVREEWEKEFGPLRDIKASNVMLDAEFNGRLGDFGMSRLYDRGTDPTTTAAVGTLGYMAPELTTMGPSTATDVYAFGVFLLEEVEKVLKLGLLCANLTSDGRPTMEQVVQYLNGNLALPEFWPSSPGIGVLTPMALSPAPLVIPSLSLSSSSSNNSSMFITHSVLYGTGR
;
A
#
# COMPACT_ATOMS: atom_id res chain seq x y z
N MET A 1 11.88 56.57 53.29
CA MET A 1 11.98 56.04 51.91
C MET A 1 11.05 54.84 51.85
N ILE A 2 9.83 55.00 51.34
CA ILE A 2 8.84 53.92 51.25
C ILE A 2 9.22 53.09 50.03
N PHE A 3 9.70 51.86 50.25
CA PHE A 3 9.89 50.90 49.17
C PHE A 3 8.52 50.49 48.65
N CYS A 4 8.15 51.02 47.48
CA CYS A 4 7.02 50.53 46.71
C CYS A 4 7.45 49.16 46.14
N VAL A 5 7.11 48.09 46.85
CA VAL A 5 7.22 46.73 46.31
C VAL A 5 6.12 46.60 45.26
N CYS A 6 6.49 46.84 44.00
CA CYS A 6 5.63 46.50 42.87
C CYS A 6 5.41 44.98 42.92
N SER A 7 4.25 44.54 43.40
CA SER A 7 3.82 43.16 43.23
C SER A 7 3.78 42.88 41.72
N SER A 8 4.69 42.03 41.23
CA SER A 8 4.59 41.51 39.86
C SER A 8 3.21 40.88 39.71
N PHE A 9 2.35 41.48 38.88
CA PHE A 9 1.08 40.87 38.53
C PHE A 9 1.39 39.58 37.78
N GLN A 10 1.25 38.45 38.47
CA GLN A 10 1.43 37.12 37.87
C GLN A 10 0.26 36.90 36.91
N GLN A 11 0.56 36.84 35.62
CA GLN A 11 -0.47 36.82 34.59
C GLN A 11 -1.04 35.40 34.43
N ASP A 12 -2.09 35.10 35.19
CA ASP A 12 -2.72 33.77 35.24
C ASP A 12 -3.58 33.43 34.01
N ARG A 13 -3.80 34.41 33.11
CA ARG A 13 -4.65 34.29 31.91
C ARG A 13 -4.40 35.42 30.90
N PHE A 14 -4.75 35.18 29.65
CA PHE A 14 -4.80 36.19 28.59
C PHE A 14 -5.78 35.80 27.47
N VAL A 15 -6.15 36.80 26.65
CA VAL A 15 -6.91 36.58 25.41
C VAL A 15 -6.44 37.53 24.31
N TYR A 16 -6.10 36.94 23.16
CA TYR A 16 -5.75 37.63 21.93
C TYR A 16 -6.77 37.27 20.87
N ASN A 17 -7.67 38.21 20.56
CA ASN A 17 -8.60 38.07 19.43
C ASN A 17 -7.92 38.33 18.08
N ARG A 18 -6.71 38.90 18.12
CA ARG A 18 -5.80 39.21 17.02
C ARG A 18 -4.43 39.61 17.60
N PHE A 19 -3.36 39.56 16.81
CA PHE A 19 -1.99 39.76 17.29
C PHE A 19 -1.33 41.07 16.83
N GLY A 20 -1.98 41.89 15.99
CA GLY A 20 -1.35 43.04 15.33
C GLY A 20 -0.69 44.10 16.24
N GLN A 21 -1.04 44.15 17.53
CA GLN A 21 -0.40 45.03 18.53
C GLN A 21 0.30 44.25 19.66
N ALA A 22 0.29 42.93 19.58
CA ALA A 22 0.76 42.06 20.64
C ALA A 22 2.20 41.58 20.44
N GLY A 23 2.92 42.05 19.40
CA GLY A 23 4.26 41.54 19.08
C GLY A 23 5.28 41.64 20.23
N ASN A 24 5.12 42.61 21.13
CA ASN A 24 5.96 42.73 22.31
C ASN A 24 5.70 41.66 23.39
N ASP A 25 4.58 40.93 23.30
CA ASP A 25 4.19 39.89 24.25
C ASP A 25 4.74 38.51 23.86
N PHE A 26 5.26 38.35 22.64
CA PHE A 26 5.71 37.06 22.09
C PHE A 26 7.20 37.03 21.80
N HIS A 27 7.85 35.92 22.17
CA HIS A 27 9.12 35.51 21.59
C HIS A 27 8.84 34.84 20.26
N LEU A 28 9.29 35.45 19.18
CA LEU A 28 9.14 34.95 17.82
C LEU A 28 10.55 34.63 17.28
N ASP A 29 10.73 33.45 16.74
CA ASP A 29 11.99 33.01 16.13
C ASP A 29 11.75 32.33 14.77
N ASP A 30 12.87 32.11 14.06
CA ASP A 30 12.92 31.52 12.73
C ASP A 30 11.86 32.08 11.75
N GLY A 31 10.91 31.26 11.30
CA GLY A 31 9.87 31.65 10.34
C GLY A 31 8.70 32.43 10.93
N ALA A 32 8.57 32.50 12.26
CA ALA A 32 7.38 33.01 12.92
C ALA A 32 7.32 34.54 12.91
N ARG A 33 6.16 35.08 12.56
CA ARG A 33 5.92 36.54 12.49
C ARG A 33 4.45 36.89 12.64
N ILE A 34 4.19 38.11 13.09
CA ILE A 34 2.84 38.69 13.07
C ILE A 34 2.68 39.49 11.78
N LEU A 35 1.62 39.22 11.03
CA LEU A 35 1.37 39.92 9.77
C LEU A 35 0.99 41.39 10.03
N PRO A 36 1.59 42.37 9.35
CA PRO A 36 1.32 43.79 9.59
C PRO A 36 -0.06 44.23 9.11
N HIS A 37 -0.69 43.47 8.20
CA HIS A 37 -1.98 43.80 7.59
C HIS A 37 -3.06 42.78 7.96
N GLY A 38 -4.34 43.18 7.89
CA GLY A 38 -5.47 42.29 8.13
C GLY A 38 -5.80 42.01 9.60
N GLY A 39 -5.26 42.79 10.54
CA GLY A 39 -5.51 42.65 11.99
C GLY A 39 -4.42 41.87 12.73
N GLY A 40 -3.45 41.29 12.03
CA GLY A 40 -2.30 40.59 12.59
C GLY A 40 -2.60 39.16 12.98
N ALA A 41 -2.67 38.28 11.99
CA ALA A 41 -2.54 36.85 12.23
C ALA A 41 -1.09 36.52 12.60
N LEU A 42 -0.91 35.57 13.51
CA LEU A 42 0.38 34.99 13.82
C LEU A 42 0.66 33.89 12.80
N GLN A 43 1.64 34.10 11.93
CA GLN A 43 2.09 33.14 10.92
C GLN A 43 3.32 32.42 11.46
N LEU A 44 3.27 31.09 11.59
CA LEU A 44 4.40 30.30 12.09
C LEU A 44 5.40 30.00 10.98
N THR A 45 4.91 29.77 9.76
CA THR A 45 5.73 29.46 8.58
C THR A 45 5.17 30.17 7.35
N ASN A 46 6.05 30.55 6.43
CA ASN A 46 5.67 31.25 5.20
C ASN A 46 5.77 30.37 3.95
N ALA A 47 5.56 29.05 4.10
CA ALA A 47 5.68 28.07 3.02
C ALA A 47 7.08 28.05 2.37
N THR A 48 8.14 28.30 3.12
CA THR A 48 9.53 28.11 2.66
C THR A 48 9.92 26.63 2.79
N LEU A 49 10.84 26.12 1.96
CA LEU A 49 11.35 24.75 2.08
C LEU A 49 12.04 24.55 3.44
N ARG A 50 11.71 23.46 4.14
CA ARG A 50 12.38 23.00 5.37
C ARG A 50 12.56 24.12 6.42
N GLN A 51 11.53 24.92 6.63
CA GLN A 51 11.51 25.96 7.66
C GLN A 51 10.74 25.48 8.89
N LYS A 52 11.19 25.94 10.06
CA LYS A 52 10.42 25.92 11.31
C LYS A 52 10.17 27.36 11.79
N GLY A 53 9.23 27.54 12.70
CA GLY A 53 9.04 28.83 13.37
C GLY A 53 8.26 28.65 14.66
N HIS A 54 8.68 29.39 15.69
CA HIS A 54 8.06 29.31 17.00
C HIS A 54 7.55 30.65 17.46
N ALA A 55 6.45 30.59 18.20
CA ALA A 55 5.83 31.76 18.79
C ALA A 55 5.41 31.43 20.21
N PHE A 56 6.21 31.90 21.18
CA PHE A 56 5.99 31.66 22.60
C PHE A 56 5.56 32.92 23.32
N TYR A 57 4.65 32.81 24.26
CA TYR A 57 4.33 33.90 25.17
C TYR A 57 5.57 34.20 26.05
N LYS A 58 6.01 35.47 26.10
CA LYS A 58 7.30 35.82 26.72
C LYS A 58 7.34 35.55 28.22
N GLN A 59 6.23 35.78 28.91
CA GLN A 59 6.17 35.61 30.36
C GLN A 59 5.82 34.16 30.69
N PRO A 60 6.67 33.43 31.42
CA PRO A 60 6.33 32.07 31.83
C PRO A 60 5.15 32.08 32.81
N ILE A 61 4.30 31.07 32.68
CA ILE A 61 3.22 30.80 33.62
C ILE A 61 3.80 30.04 34.81
N GLU A 62 3.78 30.66 35.98
CA GLU A 62 4.37 30.08 37.19
C GLU A 62 3.28 29.51 38.12
N PHE A 63 3.57 28.37 38.75
CA PHE A 63 2.69 27.72 39.72
C PHE A 63 3.32 27.74 41.12
N LYS A 64 2.52 28.08 42.13
CA LYS A 64 2.98 28.03 43.53
C LYS A 64 3.18 26.57 43.95
N PRO A 65 4.09 26.26 44.90
CA PRO A 65 4.29 24.90 45.40
C PRO A 65 3.01 24.19 45.90
N SER A 66 2.06 24.94 46.45
CA SER A 66 0.77 24.43 46.93
C SER A 66 -0.33 24.34 45.87
N GLU A 67 -0.10 24.91 44.68
CA GLU A 67 -1.08 24.97 43.59
C GLU A 67 -0.91 23.74 42.68
N PRO A 68 -1.96 23.01 42.31
CA PRO A 68 -1.85 21.94 41.31
C PRO A 68 -1.54 22.53 39.92
N VAL A 69 -0.79 21.79 39.09
CA VAL A 69 -0.57 22.19 37.69
C VAL A 69 -1.85 21.92 36.91
N SER A 70 -2.42 22.96 36.32
CA SER A 70 -3.56 22.86 35.42
C SER A 70 -3.53 24.01 34.41
N PHE A 71 -4.14 23.79 33.26
CA PHE A 71 -4.39 24.86 32.30
C PHE A 71 -5.57 24.51 31.39
N SER A 72 -6.13 25.53 30.77
CA SER A 72 -7.02 25.40 29.65
C SER A 72 -6.63 26.44 28.60
N THR A 73 -6.62 26.03 27.34
CA THR A 73 -6.40 26.93 26.22
C THR A 73 -7.40 26.69 25.11
N HIS A 74 -7.77 27.77 24.43
CA HIS A 74 -8.57 27.77 23.24
C HIS A 74 -7.85 28.61 22.20
N PHE A 75 -7.61 28.06 21.02
CA PHE A 75 -7.06 28.82 19.90
C PHE A 75 -7.81 28.54 18.61
N VAL A 76 -7.76 29.53 17.72
CA VAL A 76 -8.26 29.42 16.35
C VAL A 76 -7.07 29.41 15.41
N CYS A 77 -6.97 28.40 14.57
CA CYS A 77 -5.88 28.25 13.61
C CYS A 77 -6.40 27.96 12.20
N ALA A 78 -5.52 28.04 11.21
CA ALA A 78 -5.80 27.61 9.84
C ALA A 78 -4.51 27.12 9.18
N LEU A 79 -4.55 25.93 8.56
CA LEU A 79 -3.49 25.42 7.71
C LEU A 79 -3.93 25.56 6.25
N VAL A 80 -3.16 26.29 5.45
CA VAL A 80 -3.50 26.63 4.07
C VAL A 80 -2.48 26.01 3.12
N ARG A 81 -2.97 25.28 2.12
CA ARG A 81 -2.14 24.64 1.09
C ARG A 81 -1.32 25.68 0.32
N ALA A 82 -0.02 25.42 0.17
CA ALA A 82 0.92 26.22 -0.61
C ALA A 82 1.56 25.36 -1.72
N GLY A 83 0.78 25.01 -2.76
CA GLY A 83 1.24 24.18 -3.89
C GLY A 83 0.50 22.84 -4.00
N GLU A 84 1.02 21.92 -4.81
CA GLU A 84 0.38 20.61 -5.07
C GLU A 84 0.59 19.59 -3.95
N SER A 85 1.66 19.73 -3.17
CA SER A 85 1.94 18.90 -2.01
C SER A 85 2.01 19.79 -0.77
N SER A 86 1.30 19.44 0.32
CA SER A 86 1.32 20.20 1.59
C SER A 86 1.63 19.34 2.84
N GLY A 87 2.49 19.85 3.73
CA GLY A 87 2.98 19.23 4.98
C GLY A 87 3.80 20.25 5.81
N HIS A 88 4.27 20.01 7.04
CA HIS A 88 4.00 18.85 7.90
C HIS A 88 2.95 19.18 8.97
N GLY A 89 2.92 20.39 9.51
CA GLY A 89 1.85 20.79 10.41
C GLY A 89 2.29 21.80 11.45
N MET A 90 1.46 21.95 12.47
CA MET A 90 1.71 22.86 13.59
C MET A 90 1.36 22.19 14.90
N ALA A 91 1.92 22.69 16.00
CA ALA A 91 1.62 22.21 17.33
C ALA A 91 1.37 23.36 18.30
N PHE A 92 0.45 23.16 19.25
CA PHE A 92 0.45 23.91 20.51
C PHE A 92 1.44 23.26 21.47
N VAL A 93 2.25 24.06 22.16
CA VAL A 93 3.43 23.59 22.89
C VAL A 93 3.40 24.07 24.33
N VAL A 94 3.72 23.14 25.24
CA VAL A 94 4.00 23.37 26.66
C VAL A 94 5.42 22.86 26.93
N SER A 95 6.31 23.71 27.42
CA SER A 95 7.72 23.35 27.60
C SER A 95 8.38 24.06 28.79
N HIS A 96 9.55 23.56 29.18
CA HIS A 96 10.41 24.25 30.17
C HIS A 96 11.24 25.39 29.58
N SER A 97 11.43 25.43 28.25
CA SER A 97 12.24 26.44 27.56
C SER A 97 11.55 26.89 26.28
N THR A 98 11.84 28.11 25.83
CA THR A 98 11.47 28.62 24.51
C THR A 98 12.56 28.40 23.45
N ASP A 99 13.73 27.87 23.84
CA ASP A 99 14.83 27.60 22.92
C ASP A 99 14.66 26.25 22.20
N PHE A 100 14.27 26.33 20.93
CA PHE A 100 14.18 25.21 20.00
C PHE A 100 15.19 25.32 18.84
N SER A 101 16.28 26.07 19.03
CA SER A 101 17.30 26.31 18.00
C SER A 101 17.86 25.02 17.39
N ARG A 102 18.03 23.97 18.20
CA ARG A 102 18.55 22.65 17.78
C ARG A 102 17.49 21.67 17.26
N ALA A 103 16.21 22.05 17.26
CA ALA A 103 15.16 21.21 16.71
C ALA A 103 15.20 21.20 15.18
N GLU A 104 14.71 20.14 14.57
CA GLU A 104 14.63 20.00 13.12
C GLU A 104 13.23 20.38 12.62
N PRO A 105 13.12 20.95 11.41
CA PRO A 105 11.83 21.16 10.75
C PRO A 105 11.24 19.80 10.32
N THR A 106 10.32 19.81 9.35
CA THR A 106 9.72 18.59 8.78
C THR A 106 8.96 17.78 9.84
N ARG A 107 9.23 16.47 9.97
CA ARG A 107 8.52 15.49 10.81
C ARG A 107 8.66 15.72 12.30
N TYR A 108 9.62 16.53 12.71
CA TYR A 108 9.79 16.84 14.12
C TYR A 108 9.06 18.11 14.55
N MET A 109 8.24 18.70 13.66
CA MET A 109 7.42 19.88 13.93
C MET A 109 8.20 21.10 14.46
N GLY A 110 9.52 21.15 14.30
CA GLY A 110 10.34 22.17 14.93
C GLY A 110 10.56 21.96 16.43
N LEU A 111 10.19 20.82 17.01
CA LEU A 111 10.24 20.55 18.45
C LEU A 111 11.33 19.56 18.85
N PHE A 112 11.60 18.58 18.00
CA PHE A 112 12.53 17.50 18.26
C PHE A 112 13.64 17.46 17.20
N ASN A 113 14.63 16.61 17.43
CA ASN A 113 15.57 16.18 16.42
C ASN A 113 15.87 14.70 16.61
N THR A 114 16.66 14.13 15.71
CA THR A 114 17.02 12.69 15.76
C THR A 114 17.59 12.25 17.13
N SER A 115 18.28 13.12 17.86
CA SER A 115 18.88 12.82 19.17
C SER A 115 17.98 13.10 20.38
N SER A 116 17.05 14.05 20.29
CA SER A 116 16.17 14.47 21.40
C SER A 116 14.82 13.75 21.37
N ASN A 117 14.45 13.14 20.25
CA ASN A 117 13.21 12.40 20.09
C ASN A 117 13.14 11.19 21.05
N GLY A 118 12.18 11.20 21.96
CA GLY A 118 12.03 10.19 23.02
C GLY A 118 12.89 10.43 24.26
N SER A 119 13.64 11.53 24.32
CA SER A 119 14.47 11.87 25.48
C SER A 119 13.67 12.61 26.54
N ASN A 120 13.68 12.10 27.78
CA ASN A 120 13.08 12.78 28.94
C ASN A 120 13.73 14.14 29.26
N SER A 121 14.89 14.43 28.68
CA SER A 121 15.55 15.74 28.82
C SER A 121 14.90 16.84 27.98
N THR A 122 14.10 16.47 26.96
CA THR A 122 13.45 17.42 26.05
C THR A 122 12.39 18.25 26.76
N ARG A 123 11.60 17.62 27.66
CA ARG A 123 10.59 18.27 28.51
C ARG A 123 9.59 19.12 27.69
N VAL A 124 8.89 18.45 26.79
CA VAL A 124 7.90 19.04 25.90
C VAL A 124 6.62 18.21 25.96
N LEU A 125 5.49 18.89 26.12
CA LEU A 125 4.16 18.41 25.72
C LEU A 125 3.76 19.19 24.47
N ALA A 126 3.33 18.50 23.43
CA ALA A 126 2.79 19.13 22.24
C ALA A 126 1.46 18.51 21.82
N ILE A 127 0.58 19.34 21.26
CA ILE A 127 -0.67 18.92 20.65
C ILE A 127 -0.52 19.22 19.17
N GLU A 128 -0.25 18.19 18.39
CA GLU A 128 0.05 18.30 16.96
C GLU A 128 -1.23 18.31 16.12
N LEU A 129 -1.21 19.13 15.07
CA LEU A 129 -2.14 19.11 13.95
C LEU A 129 -1.33 18.72 12.72
N ASP A 130 -1.22 17.42 12.47
CA ASP A 130 -0.37 16.85 11.44
C ASP A 130 -1.14 16.63 10.13
N ILE A 131 -0.52 17.08 9.05
CA ILE A 131 -1.02 17.05 7.67
C ILE A 131 -0.06 16.29 6.74
N SER A 132 0.81 15.44 7.29
CA SER A 132 1.78 14.61 6.59
C SER A 132 1.78 13.21 7.22
N LEU A 133 2.17 12.21 6.44
CA LEU A 133 2.36 10.85 6.94
C LEU A 133 3.86 10.56 7.06
N ALA A 134 4.32 10.28 8.27
CA ALA A 134 5.66 9.81 8.59
C ALA A 134 5.58 8.40 9.21
N PRO A 135 5.67 7.33 8.40
CA PRO A 135 5.61 5.95 8.90
C PRO A 135 6.63 5.63 10.00
N GLU A 136 7.80 6.28 9.98
CA GLU A 136 8.82 6.11 11.01
C GLU A 136 8.44 6.68 12.38
N LEU A 137 7.50 7.64 12.42
CA LEU A 137 6.92 8.20 13.64
C LEU A 137 5.63 7.47 14.08
N LYS A 138 5.23 6.43 13.32
CA LYS A 138 4.01 5.65 13.54
C LYS A 138 2.73 6.47 13.38
N ASP A 139 2.76 7.45 12.50
CA ASP A 139 1.59 8.24 12.14
C ASP A 139 0.45 7.35 11.65
N ILE A 140 -0.76 7.63 12.12
CA ILE A 140 -1.95 6.86 11.79
C ILE A 140 -2.56 7.25 10.43
N SER A 141 -2.30 8.47 9.95
CA SER A 141 -2.73 9.00 8.65
C SER A 141 -2.04 10.34 8.33
N GLU A 142 -2.21 10.83 7.11
CA GLU A 142 -1.76 12.18 6.69
C GLU A 142 -2.65 13.35 7.17
N ASN A 143 -3.57 13.10 8.12
CA ASN A 143 -4.51 14.12 8.62
C ASN A 143 -5.00 13.72 10.03
N HIS A 144 -4.17 13.96 11.03
CA HIS A 144 -4.42 13.52 12.39
C HIS A 144 -4.09 14.58 13.44
N VAL A 145 -4.60 14.35 14.65
CA VAL A 145 -4.28 15.14 15.84
C VAL A 145 -3.68 14.22 16.87
N GLY A 146 -2.54 14.61 17.43
CA GLY A 146 -1.77 13.82 18.39
C GLY A 146 -1.48 14.56 19.69
N ILE A 147 -1.18 13.79 20.72
CA ILE A 147 -0.64 14.24 22.00
C ILE A 147 0.78 13.70 22.11
N ASP A 148 1.75 14.59 22.11
CA ASP A 148 3.18 14.26 22.07
C ASP A 148 3.83 14.58 23.40
N VAL A 149 4.56 13.63 23.96
CA VAL A 149 5.30 13.82 25.22
C VAL A 149 6.75 13.42 25.00
N ASN A 150 7.64 14.40 24.96
CA ASN A 150 9.08 14.24 24.76
C ASN A 150 9.50 13.52 23.46
N SER A 151 8.55 13.25 22.56
CA SER A 151 8.72 12.47 21.34
C SER A 151 7.72 12.96 20.30
N ALA A 152 8.10 12.92 19.03
CA ALA A 152 7.22 13.11 17.87
C ALA A 152 6.42 11.84 17.53
N VAL A 153 6.62 10.74 18.27
CA VAL A 153 5.69 9.61 18.25
C VAL A 153 4.59 9.92 19.25
N SER A 154 3.37 10.17 18.78
CA SER A 154 2.26 10.57 19.65
C SER A 154 1.93 9.47 20.68
N LEU A 155 1.71 9.89 21.93
CA LEU A 155 1.22 9.04 23.01
C LEU A 155 -0.21 8.58 22.73
N GLU A 156 -1.03 9.50 22.23
CA GLU A 156 -2.41 9.25 21.80
C GLU A 156 -2.65 10.05 20.51
N SER A 157 -3.34 9.47 19.53
CA SER A 157 -3.67 10.16 18.29
C SER A 157 -5.00 9.69 17.70
N ALA A 158 -5.63 10.57 16.90
CA ALA A 158 -6.84 10.24 16.16
C ALA A 158 -6.92 11.02 14.84
N ASN A 159 -7.51 10.40 13.81
CA ASN A 159 -7.80 11.08 12.54
C ASN A 159 -8.64 12.33 12.80
N ALA A 160 -8.31 13.43 12.13
CA ALA A 160 -8.92 14.72 12.40
C ALA A 160 -10.44 14.67 12.18
N SER A 161 -11.18 14.82 13.27
CA SER A 161 -12.64 14.78 13.29
C SER A 161 -13.17 15.49 14.53
N TYR A 162 -14.48 15.75 14.56
CA TYR A 162 -15.15 16.30 15.74
C TYR A 162 -16.46 15.60 16.01
N PHE A 163 -16.80 15.43 17.28
CA PHE A 163 -18.11 14.93 17.67
C PHE A 163 -19.17 16.02 17.46
N SER A 164 -20.14 15.74 16.58
CA SER A 164 -21.25 16.65 16.35
C SER A 164 -22.40 16.31 17.29
N ASP A 165 -22.56 17.08 18.37
CA ASP A 165 -23.65 16.90 19.35
C ASP A 165 -25.04 16.86 18.69
N LYS A 166 -25.26 17.71 17.68
CA LYS A 166 -26.51 17.75 16.91
C LYS A 166 -26.82 16.46 16.13
N LYS A 167 -25.77 15.72 15.73
CA LYS A 167 -25.88 14.51 14.90
C LYS A 167 -25.57 13.23 15.68
N GLY A 168 -25.10 13.35 16.93
CA GLY A 168 -24.67 12.22 17.75
C GLY A 168 -23.50 11.41 17.19
N LYS A 169 -22.69 11.96 16.26
CA LYS A 169 -21.60 11.22 15.60
C LYS A 169 -20.40 12.09 15.25
N ASN A 170 -19.25 11.44 15.07
CA ASN A 170 -18.03 12.08 14.57
C ASN A 170 -18.19 12.51 13.11
N GLN A 171 -17.67 13.69 12.79
CA GLN A 171 -17.57 14.23 11.43
C GLN A 171 -16.11 14.52 11.13
N SER A 172 -15.63 14.07 9.96
CA SER A 172 -14.27 14.31 9.53
C SER A 172 -13.98 15.80 9.31
N ILE A 173 -12.73 16.17 9.55
CA ILE A 173 -12.17 17.50 9.31
C ILE A 173 -10.95 17.32 8.42
N ASP A 174 -10.88 18.10 7.35
CA ASP A 174 -9.64 18.30 6.60
C ASP A 174 -8.89 19.47 7.24
N LEU A 175 -7.80 19.17 7.96
CA LEU A 175 -6.97 20.18 8.64
C LEU A 175 -6.39 21.18 7.62
N LEU A 176 -6.14 20.72 6.40
CA LEU A 176 -5.56 21.49 5.31
C LEU A 176 -6.61 22.20 4.44
N SER A 177 -7.87 22.19 4.86
CA SER A 177 -8.96 22.85 4.13
C SER A 177 -8.78 24.38 3.99
N GLY A 178 -7.85 24.97 4.74
CA GLY A 178 -7.65 26.41 4.84
C GLY A 178 -8.81 27.15 5.50
N LYS A 179 -9.78 26.44 6.09
CA LYS A 179 -10.86 27.03 6.87
C LYS A 179 -10.44 27.11 8.34
N PRO A 180 -10.86 28.15 9.08
CA PRO A 180 -10.49 28.25 10.48
C PRO A 180 -11.04 27.10 11.33
N LEU A 181 -10.17 26.54 12.15
CA LEU A 181 -10.41 25.46 13.10
C LEU A 181 -10.27 26.00 14.52
N GLN A 182 -11.19 25.63 15.40
CA GLN A 182 -11.06 25.86 16.85
C GLN A 182 -10.47 24.62 17.50
N VAL A 183 -9.54 24.84 18.41
CA VAL A 183 -8.88 23.79 19.21
C VAL A 183 -8.94 24.17 20.68
N TRP A 184 -9.40 23.25 21.50
CA TRP A 184 -9.41 23.35 22.96
C TRP A 184 -8.48 22.28 23.54
N VAL A 185 -7.66 22.69 24.49
CA VAL A 185 -6.79 21.79 25.24
C VAL A 185 -7.02 22.06 26.72
N ASP A 186 -7.55 21.07 27.44
CA ASP A 186 -7.79 21.15 28.87
C ASP A 186 -6.89 20.15 29.60
N TYR A 187 -6.12 20.63 30.56
CA TYR A 187 -5.28 19.82 31.43
C TYR A 187 -5.65 20.03 32.90
N GLU A 188 -5.98 18.94 33.59
CA GLU A 188 -6.24 18.95 35.03
C GLU A 188 -5.82 17.61 35.67
N GLY A 189 -5.05 17.69 36.75
CA GLY A 189 -4.51 16.51 37.42
C GLY A 189 -3.49 15.80 36.54
N THR A 190 -3.86 14.65 35.97
CA THR A 190 -3.07 13.92 34.96
C THR A 190 -3.82 13.77 33.63
N THR A 191 -4.98 14.41 33.52
CA THR A 191 -5.87 14.25 32.38
C THR A 191 -5.69 15.40 31.41
N LEU A 192 -5.38 15.08 30.16
CA LEU A 192 -5.35 16.00 29.03
C LEU A 192 -6.48 15.65 28.07
N LYS A 193 -7.25 16.65 27.64
CA LYS A 193 -8.32 16.51 26.65
C LYS A 193 -8.10 17.48 25.52
N VAL A 194 -8.09 16.96 24.29
CA VAL A 194 -8.00 17.75 23.06
C VAL A 194 -9.33 17.66 22.33
N THR A 195 -9.96 18.80 22.09
CA THR A 195 -11.20 18.90 21.33
C THR A 195 -10.99 19.84 20.16
N ILE A 196 -11.45 19.48 18.97
CA ILE A 196 -11.41 20.35 17.79
C ILE A 196 -12.80 20.53 17.19
N ALA A 197 -13.06 21.65 16.50
CA ALA A 197 -14.28 21.83 15.71
C ALA A 197 -14.13 22.96 14.68
N PRO A 198 -14.90 22.97 13.57
CA PRO A 198 -14.94 24.11 12.66
C PRO A 198 -15.36 25.41 13.38
N LEU A 199 -14.95 26.57 12.86
CA LEU A 199 -15.16 27.88 13.50
C LEU A 199 -16.61 28.19 13.92
N LYS A 200 -17.61 27.72 13.17
CA LYS A 200 -19.02 28.02 13.44
C LYS A 200 -19.65 27.07 14.47
N ASN A 201 -18.91 26.07 14.93
CA ASN A 201 -19.38 25.08 15.89
C ASN A 201 -18.99 25.50 17.31
N LYS A 202 -19.84 25.16 18.29
CA LYS A 202 -19.46 25.23 19.70
C LYS A 202 -18.48 24.09 20.03
N LYS A 203 -17.77 24.21 21.15
CA LYS A 203 -16.93 23.12 21.69
C LYS A 203 -17.76 21.84 21.83
N PRO A 204 -17.39 20.76 21.14
CA PRO A 204 -18.02 19.44 21.27
C PRO A 204 -18.06 18.93 22.71
N SER A 205 -19.12 18.19 23.07
CA SER A 205 -19.22 17.55 24.40
C SER A 205 -18.21 16.42 24.63
N ARG A 206 -17.69 15.82 23.54
CA ARG A 206 -16.70 14.72 23.59
C ARG A 206 -15.37 15.19 23.00
N PRO A 207 -14.24 14.94 23.68
CA PRO A 207 -12.92 15.23 23.13
C PRO A 207 -12.62 14.31 21.93
N LEU A 208 -11.74 14.78 21.04
CA LEU A 208 -11.21 13.98 19.94
C LEU A 208 -10.18 12.98 20.46
N VAL A 209 -9.22 13.48 21.25
CA VAL A 209 -8.15 12.69 21.88
C VAL A 209 -8.13 13.02 23.36
N TYR A 210 -7.88 12.02 24.21
CA TYR A 210 -7.65 12.23 25.63
C TYR A 210 -6.59 11.27 26.15
N SER A 211 -5.88 11.68 27.20
CA SER A 211 -4.96 10.85 27.97
C SER A 211 -5.15 11.11 29.45
N SER A 212 -4.99 10.09 30.30
CA SER A 212 -5.12 10.19 31.77
C SER A 212 -3.79 9.96 32.52
N THR A 213 -2.67 9.87 31.80
CA THR A 213 -1.36 9.47 32.33
C THR A 213 -0.31 10.58 32.30
N ILE A 214 -0.67 11.79 31.87
CA ILE A 214 0.31 12.86 31.61
C ILE A 214 0.61 13.61 32.91
N ASN A 215 1.85 13.52 33.38
CA ASN A 215 2.35 14.29 34.52
C ASN A 215 3.19 15.49 34.06
N LEU A 216 2.57 16.67 33.98
CA LEU A 216 3.28 17.88 33.57
C LEU A 216 4.34 18.34 34.57
N THR A 217 4.30 17.88 35.82
CA THR A 217 5.33 18.24 36.81
C THR A 217 6.72 17.79 36.37
N GLU A 218 6.80 16.69 35.61
CA GLU A 218 8.06 16.19 35.04
C GLU A 218 8.57 17.05 33.87
N ILE A 219 7.66 17.73 33.17
CA ILE A 219 7.99 18.66 32.09
C ILE A 219 8.39 20.04 32.67
N LEU A 220 7.69 20.53 33.69
CA LEU A 220 7.82 21.90 34.20
C LEU A 220 8.88 22.02 35.31
N GLN A 221 10.17 22.15 34.95
CA GLN A 221 11.19 22.41 35.97
C GLN A 221 10.93 23.76 36.66
N SER A 222 11.15 23.80 37.98
CA SER A 222 10.85 24.96 38.84
C SER A 222 9.40 25.44 38.76
N ARG A 223 8.46 24.59 38.26
CA ARG A 223 7.04 24.91 38.09
C ARG A 223 6.78 26.16 37.25
N ARG A 224 7.66 26.41 36.27
CA ARG A 224 7.53 27.47 35.25
C ARG A 224 7.19 26.82 33.93
N MET A 225 6.17 27.36 33.28
CA MET A 225 5.59 26.82 32.06
C MET A 225 5.65 27.86 30.94
N PHE A 226 6.36 27.54 29.87
CA PHE A 226 6.27 28.28 28.62
C PHE A 226 5.19 27.66 27.75
N VAL A 227 4.40 28.52 27.13
CA VAL A 227 3.32 28.12 26.22
C VAL A 227 3.47 28.86 24.91
N GLY A 228 3.20 28.17 23.81
CA GLY A 228 3.38 28.73 22.50
C GLY A 228 2.93 27.80 21.39
N PHE A 229 3.40 28.11 20.20
CA PHE A 229 3.14 27.33 19.01
C PHE A 229 4.43 27.06 18.26
N SER A 230 4.49 25.89 17.64
CA SER A 230 5.53 25.53 16.69
C SER A 230 4.89 25.21 15.35
N GLY A 231 5.55 25.59 14.27
CA GLY A 231 5.13 25.24 12.92
C GLY A 231 6.33 24.76 12.12
N ALA A 232 6.12 23.73 11.28
CA ALA A 232 7.17 23.24 10.41
C ALA A 232 6.69 22.88 9.01
N THR A 233 7.59 23.07 8.07
CA THR A 233 7.47 22.73 6.64
C THR A 233 8.57 21.76 6.26
N GLY A 234 8.36 20.97 5.21
CA GLY A 234 9.32 19.99 4.72
C GLY A 234 9.69 20.22 3.26
N THR A 235 9.78 19.13 2.50
CA THR A 235 9.62 19.16 1.03
C THR A 235 8.23 19.61 0.63
N ILE A 236 7.32 19.52 1.59
CA ILE A 236 5.93 19.80 1.47
C ILE A 236 5.60 21.13 2.17
N MET A 237 4.83 22.03 1.53
CA MET A 237 4.66 23.42 1.96
C MET A 237 3.22 23.76 2.33
N SER A 238 3.05 24.40 3.48
CA SER A 238 1.77 24.95 3.94
C SER A 238 2.01 26.27 4.67
N TYR A 239 1.01 27.14 4.64
CA TYR A 239 0.97 28.28 5.56
C TYR A 239 0.23 27.88 6.83
N GLN A 240 0.83 28.16 7.98
CA GLN A 240 0.27 27.83 9.28
C GLN A 240 0.00 29.12 10.06
N TYR A 241 -1.27 29.36 10.38
CA TYR A 241 -1.73 30.58 11.04
C TYR A 241 -2.39 30.27 12.38
N VAL A 242 -2.09 31.08 13.38
CA VAL A 242 -2.92 31.27 14.58
C VAL A 242 -3.63 32.62 14.45
N LEU A 243 -4.96 32.57 14.53
CA LEU A 243 -5.85 33.71 14.29
C LEU A 243 -6.30 34.35 15.62
N GLY A 244 -6.44 33.55 16.67
CA GLY A 244 -6.73 34.02 18.02
C GLY A 244 -6.34 32.98 19.04
N TRP A 245 -6.04 33.41 20.26
CA TRP A 245 -5.56 32.55 21.33
C TRP A 245 -6.01 33.04 22.71
N SER A 246 -6.57 32.13 23.50
CA SER A 246 -6.96 32.34 24.88
C SER A 246 -6.32 31.27 25.75
N PHE A 247 -5.85 31.67 26.91
CA PHE A 247 -5.17 30.79 27.85
C PHE A 247 -5.55 31.16 29.29
N SER A 248 -5.67 30.16 30.15
CA SER A 248 -5.88 30.33 31.58
C SER A 248 -5.34 29.15 32.36
N LYS A 249 -4.76 29.38 33.55
CA LYS A 249 -4.42 28.29 34.50
C LYS A 249 -5.66 27.53 34.98
N LYS A 250 -6.82 28.18 35.00
CA LYS A 250 -8.08 27.57 35.47
C LYS A 250 -9.10 27.56 34.35
N MET A 251 -9.66 26.39 34.07
CA MET A 251 -10.68 26.20 33.02
C MET A 251 -11.87 27.17 33.19
N ALA A 252 -12.34 27.37 34.43
CA ALA A 252 -13.45 28.27 34.72
C ALA A 252 -13.18 29.76 34.41
N LEU A 253 -11.91 30.15 34.24
CA LEU A 253 -11.51 31.53 33.97
C LEU A 253 -11.12 31.75 32.49
N LEU A 254 -11.23 30.72 31.65
CA LEU A 254 -10.90 30.82 30.23
C LEU A 254 -11.84 31.81 29.54
N GLN A 255 -11.26 32.84 28.93
CA GLN A 255 -12.02 33.85 28.21
C GLN A 255 -12.35 33.35 26.79
N SER A 256 -13.55 33.65 26.30
CA SER A 256 -13.94 33.32 24.93
C SER A 256 -13.21 34.21 23.92
N ILE A 257 -12.87 33.63 22.78
CA ILE A 257 -12.36 34.38 21.63
C ILE A 257 -13.55 35.01 20.91
N ASP A 258 -13.47 36.31 20.67
CA ASP A 258 -14.42 37.04 19.85
C ASP A 258 -14.15 36.76 18.38
N ILE A 259 -14.86 35.78 17.82
CA ILE A 259 -14.73 35.31 16.45
C ILE A 259 -14.90 36.45 15.42
N SER A 260 -15.69 37.48 15.75
CA SER A 260 -15.92 38.62 14.85
C SER A 260 -14.69 39.52 14.66
N LYS A 261 -13.72 39.43 15.58
CA LYS A 261 -12.49 40.23 15.59
C LYS A 261 -11.28 39.50 15.00
N LEU A 262 -11.44 38.24 14.59
CA LEU A 262 -10.35 37.45 14.04
C LEU A 262 -9.74 38.12 12.79
N PRO A 263 -8.41 38.07 12.64
CA PRO A 263 -7.73 38.68 11.52
C PRO A 263 -8.05 37.95 10.21
N LYS A 264 -7.98 38.71 9.10
CA LYS A 264 -7.92 38.12 7.77
C LYS A 264 -6.52 37.56 7.54
N TYR A 265 -6.45 36.46 6.79
CA TYR A 265 -5.21 35.83 6.40
C TYR A 265 -5.30 35.41 4.94
N HIS A 266 -4.16 35.09 4.34
CA HIS A 266 -4.12 34.66 2.95
C HIS A 266 -4.70 33.25 2.85
N HIS A 267 -5.94 33.19 2.37
CA HIS A 267 -6.58 31.95 1.98
C HIS A 267 -6.45 31.83 0.45
N SER A 268 -5.50 31.01 0.00
CA SER A 268 -5.52 30.55 -1.39
C SER A 268 -6.65 29.52 -1.46
N SER A 269 -7.89 29.98 -1.72
CA SER A 269 -8.86 29.06 -2.28
C SER A 269 -8.25 28.65 -3.62
N SER A 270 -7.76 27.42 -3.74
CA SER A 270 -7.54 26.89 -5.07
C SER A 270 -8.90 27.05 -5.76
N LYS A 271 -8.97 27.97 -6.72
CA LYS A 271 -9.96 27.84 -7.76
C LYS A 271 -9.64 26.44 -8.29
N LYS A 272 -10.50 25.46 -8.01
CA LYS A 272 -10.49 24.24 -8.80
C LYS A 272 -10.48 24.76 -10.23
N ASN A 273 -9.36 24.56 -10.93
CA ASN A 273 -9.35 24.77 -12.36
C ASN A 273 -10.41 23.81 -12.85
N SER A 274 -11.62 24.32 -13.07
CA SER A 274 -12.62 23.61 -13.83
C SER A 274 -11.92 23.34 -15.15
N THR A 275 -11.58 22.07 -15.38
CA THR A 275 -11.11 21.64 -16.70
C THR A 275 -12.11 22.23 -17.69
N SER A 276 -11.60 22.95 -18.69
CA SER A 276 -12.51 23.53 -19.67
C SER A 276 -13.29 22.35 -20.27
N PRO A 277 -14.62 22.42 -20.38
CA PRO A 277 -15.39 21.31 -20.95
C PRO A 277 -14.92 20.94 -22.37
N ALA A 278 -14.20 21.84 -23.05
CA ALA A 278 -13.56 21.59 -24.34
C ALA A 278 -12.37 20.62 -24.26
N LEU A 279 -11.60 20.60 -23.17
CA LEU A 279 -10.47 19.67 -22.98
C LEU A 279 -10.97 18.26 -22.69
N ASP A 280 -12.02 18.13 -21.88
CA ASP A 280 -12.66 16.85 -21.58
C ASP A 280 -13.35 16.28 -22.82
N ALA A 281 -13.98 17.14 -23.64
CA ALA A 281 -14.53 16.74 -24.93
C ALA A 281 -13.45 16.31 -25.93
N LEU A 282 -12.30 16.98 -25.96
CA LEU A 282 -11.17 16.64 -26.83
C LEU A 282 -10.56 15.29 -26.44
N LEU A 283 -10.37 15.03 -25.15
CA LEU A 283 -9.88 13.74 -24.65
C LEU A 283 -10.88 12.61 -24.93
N GLY A 284 -12.18 12.88 -24.80
CA GLY A 284 -13.24 11.95 -25.19
C GLY A 284 -13.21 11.60 -26.68
N LEU A 285 -13.00 12.60 -27.55
CA LEU A 285 -12.88 12.40 -29.00
C LEU A 285 -11.65 11.54 -29.35
N ILE A 286 -10.51 11.82 -28.73
CA ILE A 286 -9.26 11.05 -28.94
C ILE A 286 -9.46 9.60 -28.50
N ALA A 287 -10.04 9.37 -27.32
CA ALA A 287 -10.33 8.02 -26.83
C ALA A 287 -11.26 7.25 -27.77
N PHE A 288 -12.27 7.92 -28.35
CA PHE A 288 -13.20 7.31 -29.30
C PHE A 288 -12.50 6.91 -30.61
N LEU A 289 -11.60 7.76 -31.13
CA LEU A 289 -10.80 7.46 -32.31
C LEU A 289 -9.84 6.27 -32.07
N VAL A 290 -9.18 6.23 -30.92
CA VAL A 290 -8.31 5.11 -30.54
C VAL A 290 -9.12 3.82 -30.43
N LEU A 291 -10.30 3.86 -29.80
CA LEU A 291 -11.17 2.69 -29.69
C LEU A 291 -11.63 2.21 -31.08
N GLY A 292 -12.00 3.12 -31.98
CA GLY A 292 -12.34 2.79 -33.37
C GLY A 292 -11.19 2.14 -34.13
N LEU A 293 -9.97 2.64 -33.97
CA LEU A 293 -8.77 2.04 -34.56
C LEU A 293 -8.48 0.64 -34.00
N LEU A 294 -8.65 0.45 -32.69
CA LEU A 294 -8.46 -0.86 -32.05
C LEU A 294 -9.52 -1.87 -32.52
N ILE A 295 -10.79 -1.46 -32.64
CA ILE A 295 -11.87 -2.30 -33.19
C ILE A 295 -11.59 -2.62 -34.66
N GLY A 296 -11.20 -1.62 -35.46
CA GLY A 296 -10.84 -1.82 -36.86
C GLY A 296 -9.66 -2.78 -37.03
N ALA A 297 -8.61 -2.62 -36.22
CA ALA A 297 -7.47 -3.53 -36.20
C ALA A 297 -7.88 -4.94 -35.77
N TYR A 298 -8.75 -5.07 -34.76
CA TYR A 298 -9.28 -6.36 -34.32
C TYR A 298 -10.09 -7.05 -35.43
N LEU A 299 -10.99 -6.33 -36.09
CA LEU A 299 -11.79 -6.86 -37.20
C LEU A 299 -10.95 -7.20 -38.42
N TYR A 300 -9.97 -6.36 -38.77
CA TYR A 300 -9.00 -6.62 -39.84
C TYR A 300 -8.19 -7.87 -39.54
N ARG A 301 -7.69 -8.00 -38.30
CA ARG A 301 -6.95 -9.18 -37.84
C ARG A 301 -7.83 -10.42 -37.93
N ARG A 302 -9.08 -10.35 -37.43
CA ARG A 302 -10.05 -11.44 -37.50
C ARG A 302 -10.35 -11.88 -38.93
N ASN A 303 -10.42 -10.93 -39.87
CA ASN A 303 -10.70 -11.22 -41.28
C ASN A 303 -9.46 -11.71 -42.05
N MET A 304 -8.26 -11.24 -41.70
CA MET A 304 -7.00 -11.73 -42.30
C MET A 304 -6.65 -13.16 -41.86
N TYR A 305 -7.03 -13.55 -40.64
CA TYR A 305 -6.83 -14.91 -40.12
C TYR A 305 -8.11 -15.75 -40.17
N SER A 306 -9.10 -15.38 -40.98
CA SER A 306 -10.18 -16.33 -41.29
C SER A 306 -9.59 -17.40 -42.20
N GLU A 307 -9.17 -18.53 -41.61
CA GLU A 307 -8.68 -19.67 -42.36
C GLU A 307 -9.74 -20.12 -43.37
N VAL A 308 -9.34 -20.19 -44.64
CA VAL A 308 -10.15 -20.79 -45.69
C VAL A 308 -10.12 -22.29 -45.47
N ARG A 309 -11.17 -22.84 -44.84
CA ARG A 309 -11.30 -24.29 -44.65
C ARG A 309 -11.40 -24.99 -46.00
N GLU A 310 -10.53 -25.98 -46.23
CA GLU A 310 -10.62 -26.83 -47.42
C GLU A 310 -11.87 -27.73 -47.34
N GLU A 311 -12.37 -28.22 -48.49
CA GLU A 311 -13.66 -28.93 -48.52
C GLU A 311 -13.68 -30.21 -47.68
N TRP A 312 -12.53 -30.87 -47.52
CA TRP A 312 -12.38 -32.05 -46.66
C TRP A 312 -12.36 -31.70 -45.16
N GLU A 313 -11.88 -30.51 -44.77
CA GLU A 313 -11.90 -30.03 -43.38
C GLU A 313 -13.32 -29.69 -42.91
N LYS A 314 -14.25 -29.41 -43.84
CA LYS A 314 -15.68 -29.25 -43.55
C LYS A 314 -16.37 -30.58 -43.21
N GLU A 315 -15.83 -31.70 -43.68
CA GLU A 315 -16.43 -33.03 -43.50
C GLU A 315 -16.01 -33.69 -42.18
N PHE A 316 -14.75 -33.57 -41.78
CA PHE A 316 -14.21 -34.30 -40.62
C PHE A 316 -13.88 -33.41 -39.40
N GLY A 317 -13.64 -32.10 -39.60
CA GLY A 317 -13.27 -31.16 -38.54
C GLY A 317 -11.93 -31.48 -37.85
N PRO A 318 -11.45 -30.60 -36.94
CA PRO A 318 -10.18 -30.80 -36.24
C PRO A 318 -10.24 -31.96 -35.22
N LEU A 319 -9.14 -32.71 -35.13
CA LEU A 319 -8.91 -33.90 -34.30
C LEU A 319 -8.49 -33.52 -32.88
N ARG A 320 -9.44 -33.58 -31.95
CA ARG A 320 -9.32 -32.97 -30.61
C ARG A 320 -8.45 -33.71 -29.58
N ASP A 321 -7.96 -34.92 -29.85
CA ASP A 321 -7.21 -35.72 -28.86
C ASP A 321 -6.18 -36.69 -29.48
N ILE A 322 -5.28 -36.14 -30.30
CA ILE A 322 -4.13 -36.89 -30.84
C ILE A 322 -3.09 -37.07 -29.73
N LYS A 323 -2.96 -38.30 -29.19
CA LYS A 323 -1.93 -38.71 -28.22
C LYS A 323 -1.56 -40.18 -28.41
N ALA A 324 -0.40 -40.58 -27.91
CA ALA A 324 0.14 -41.93 -28.15
C ALA A 324 -0.80 -43.05 -27.69
N SER A 325 -1.46 -42.89 -26.54
CA SER A 325 -2.41 -43.87 -26.02
C SER A 325 -3.71 -43.98 -26.81
N ASN A 326 -3.96 -43.05 -27.74
CA ASN A 326 -5.14 -43.04 -28.60
C ASN A 326 -4.85 -43.52 -30.02
N VAL A 327 -3.59 -43.80 -30.37
CA VAL A 327 -3.21 -44.35 -31.68
C VAL A 327 -2.99 -45.86 -31.54
N MET A 328 -3.89 -46.64 -32.10
CA MET A 328 -3.82 -48.10 -32.19
C MET A 328 -3.21 -48.53 -33.52
N LEU A 329 -2.61 -49.72 -33.57
CA LEU A 329 -2.11 -50.31 -34.81
C LEU A 329 -3.03 -51.45 -35.24
N ASP A 330 -3.37 -51.51 -36.53
CA ASP A 330 -4.04 -52.68 -37.11
C ASP A 330 -3.06 -53.83 -37.39
N ALA A 331 -3.58 -54.95 -37.90
CA ALA A 331 -2.80 -56.16 -38.16
C ALA A 331 -1.68 -55.94 -39.19
N GLU A 332 -1.81 -54.89 -40.01
CA GLU A 332 -0.84 -54.47 -41.02
C GLU A 332 0.08 -53.33 -40.52
N PHE A 333 0.05 -53.01 -39.23
CA PHE A 333 0.83 -51.94 -38.57
C PHE A 333 0.50 -50.51 -39.03
N ASN A 334 -0.72 -50.27 -39.54
CA ASN A 334 -1.16 -48.91 -39.82
C ASN A 334 -1.75 -48.26 -38.56
N GLY A 335 -1.38 -47.01 -38.32
CA GLY A 335 -1.94 -46.18 -37.25
C GLY A 335 -3.42 -45.87 -37.48
N ARG A 336 -4.24 -46.14 -36.47
CA ARG A 336 -5.67 -45.81 -36.40
C ARG A 336 -5.96 -45.12 -35.09
N LEU A 337 -6.73 -44.04 -35.13
CA LEU A 337 -7.14 -43.37 -33.89
C LEU A 337 -8.30 -44.14 -33.25
N GLY A 338 -8.19 -44.39 -31.94
CA GLY A 338 -9.04 -45.33 -31.20
C GLY A 338 -9.94 -44.72 -30.14
N ASP A 339 -9.66 -43.50 -29.68
CA ASP A 339 -10.43 -42.83 -28.64
C ASP A 339 -11.17 -41.62 -29.22
N PHE A 340 -12.46 -41.85 -29.48
CA PHE A 340 -13.40 -40.87 -29.98
C PHE A 340 -14.35 -40.39 -28.87
N GLY A 341 -14.02 -40.62 -27.58
CA GLY A 341 -14.91 -40.43 -26.43
C GLY A 341 -15.46 -39.02 -26.20
N MET A 342 -14.98 -38.02 -26.96
CA MET A 342 -15.49 -36.64 -27.00
C MET A 342 -15.77 -36.14 -28.43
N SER A 343 -15.67 -37.02 -29.43
CA SER A 343 -16.00 -36.70 -30.82
C SER A 343 -17.52 -36.57 -30.98
N ARG A 344 -17.94 -35.55 -31.71
CA ARG A 344 -19.35 -35.39 -32.12
C ARG A 344 -19.38 -35.61 -33.63
N LEU A 345 -20.20 -36.56 -34.08
CA LEU A 345 -20.64 -36.60 -35.47
C LEU A 345 -21.53 -35.39 -35.72
N TYR A 346 -21.15 -34.56 -36.69
CA TYR A 346 -21.94 -33.41 -37.10
C TYR A 346 -22.73 -33.76 -38.36
N ASP A 347 -24.04 -33.56 -38.31
CA ASP A 347 -24.87 -33.62 -39.52
C ASP A 347 -24.59 -32.39 -40.40
N ARG A 348 -24.51 -32.64 -41.71
CA ARG A 348 -24.19 -31.66 -42.76
C ARG A 348 -24.97 -30.34 -42.57
N GLY A 349 -24.26 -29.26 -42.26
CA GLY A 349 -24.76 -27.89 -42.38
C GLY A 349 -25.09 -27.12 -41.10
N THR A 350 -24.72 -27.61 -39.91
CA THR A 350 -24.80 -26.79 -38.67
C THR A 350 -23.43 -26.26 -38.26
N ASP A 351 -23.31 -24.93 -38.11
CA ASP A 351 -22.12 -24.26 -37.62
C ASP A 351 -21.98 -24.52 -36.11
N PRO A 352 -20.94 -25.25 -35.65
CA PRO A 352 -20.87 -25.66 -34.26
C PRO A 352 -20.43 -24.49 -33.38
N THR A 353 -21.31 -24.04 -32.48
CA THR A 353 -20.91 -23.20 -31.35
C THR A 353 -19.79 -23.89 -30.58
N THR A 354 -18.59 -23.31 -30.65
CA THR A 354 -17.34 -23.80 -30.02
C THR A 354 -17.56 -24.05 -28.53
N THR A 355 -17.65 -25.33 -28.16
CA THR A 355 -17.77 -25.75 -26.76
C THR A 355 -16.38 -26.03 -26.24
N ALA A 356 -15.90 -25.19 -25.31
CA ALA A 356 -14.74 -25.29 -24.40
C ALA A 356 -13.43 -25.91 -24.92
N ALA A 357 -12.28 -25.32 -24.54
CA ALA A 357 -10.97 -25.94 -24.77
C ALA A 357 -10.89 -27.30 -24.06
N VAL A 358 -11.08 -28.39 -24.82
CA VAL A 358 -11.03 -29.77 -24.35
C VAL A 358 -9.89 -30.46 -25.11
N GLY A 359 -8.92 -30.99 -24.37
CA GLY A 359 -7.78 -31.74 -24.87
C GLY A 359 -6.89 -32.23 -23.72
N THR A 360 -6.02 -33.20 -23.98
CA THR A 360 -5.10 -33.73 -22.96
C THR A 360 -4.01 -32.69 -22.64
N LEU A 361 -3.88 -32.31 -21.35
CA LEU A 361 -2.87 -31.35 -20.88
C LEU A 361 -1.45 -31.85 -21.25
N GLY A 362 -0.66 -30.99 -21.90
CA GLY A 362 0.66 -31.33 -22.45
C GLY A 362 0.67 -31.50 -23.97
N TYR A 363 -0.45 -31.90 -24.57
CA TYR A 363 -0.61 -32.02 -26.03
C TYR A 363 -1.36 -30.83 -26.66
N MET A 364 -2.00 -29.99 -25.83
CA MET A 364 -2.76 -28.83 -26.30
C MET A 364 -1.86 -27.70 -26.79
N ALA A 365 -2.14 -27.21 -28.00
CA ALA A 365 -1.53 -25.99 -28.53
C ALA A 365 -1.96 -24.76 -27.69
N PRO A 366 -1.06 -23.79 -27.43
CA PRO A 366 -1.35 -22.63 -26.58
C PRO A 366 -2.49 -21.75 -27.13
N GLU A 367 -2.64 -21.68 -28.44
CA GLU A 367 -3.71 -20.95 -29.14
C GLU A 367 -5.09 -21.61 -29.04
N LEU A 368 -5.18 -22.88 -28.62
CA LEU A 368 -6.45 -23.61 -28.49
C LEU A 368 -7.45 -22.90 -27.56
N THR A 369 -6.96 -22.22 -26.52
CA THR A 369 -7.79 -21.52 -25.54
C THR A 369 -8.31 -20.15 -26.01
N THR A 370 -7.63 -19.54 -26.99
CA THR A 370 -7.92 -18.17 -27.46
C THR A 370 -8.56 -18.15 -28.85
N MET A 371 -8.21 -19.11 -29.70
CA MET A 371 -8.63 -19.20 -31.10
C MET A 371 -9.48 -20.43 -31.40
N GLY A 372 -9.56 -21.40 -30.48
CA GLY A 372 -10.29 -22.65 -30.66
C GLY A 372 -9.51 -23.69 -31.48
N PRO A 373 -10.09 -24.89 -31.67
CA PRO A 373 -9.43 -25.99 -32.38
C PRO A 373 -9.33 -25.71 -33.89
N SER A 374 -8.17 -26.02 -34.48
CA SER A 374 -7.85 -25.87 -35.91
C SER A 374 -6.87 -26.95 -36.38
N THR A 375 -6.65 -27.05 -37.70
CA THR A 375 -5.64 -27.95 -38.28
C THR A 375 -4.24 -27.66 -37.71
N ALA A 376 -3.92 -26.39 -37.44
CA ALA A 376 -2.64 -26.02 -36.82
C ALA A 376 -2.51 -26.57 -35.39
N THR A 377 -3.60 -26.59 -34.61
CA THR A 377 -3.58 -27.18 -33.26
C THR A 377 -3.38 -28.69 -33.31
N ASP A 378 -3.90 -29.36 -34.35
CA ASP A 378 -3.73 -30.81 -34.55
C ASP A 378 -2.30 -31.14 -34.98
N VAL A 379 -1.69 -30.33 -35.83
CA VAL A 379 -0.27 -30.45 -36.22
C VAL A 379 0.64 -30.26 -35.01
N TYR A 380 0.32 -29.31 -34.11
CA TYR A 380 1.04 -29.14 -32.86
C TYR A 380 0.94 -30.39 -31.97
N ALA A 381 -0.27 -30.90 -31.75
CA ALA A 381 -0.50 -32.11 -30.95
C ALA A 381 0.22 -33.34 -31.55
N PHE A 382 0.18 -33.48 -32.87
CA PHE A 382 0.92 -34.52 -33.60
C PHE A 382 2.44 -34.36 -33.46
N GLY A 383 2.94 -33.12 -33.47
CA GLY A 383 4.35 -32.82 -33.20
C GLY A 383 4.80 -33.22 -31.80
N VAL A 384 3.96 -32.96 -30.78
CA VAL A 384 4.21 -33.41 -29.40
C VAL A 384 4.19 -34.93 -29.31
N PHE A 385 3.24 -35.59 -29.96
CA PHE A 385 3.20 -37.06 -30.06
C PHE A 385 4.48 -37.64 -30.65
N LEU A 386 4.95 -37.11 -31.79
CA LEU A 386 6.19 -37.56 -32.41
C LEU A 386 7.40 -37.34 -31.50
N LEU A 387 7.47 -36.19 -30.82
CA LEU A 387 8.56 -35.89 -29.90
C LEU A 387 8.59 -36.90 -28.74
N GLU A 388 7.44 -37.20 -28.15
CA GLU A 388 7.34 -38.16 -27.05
C GLU A 388 7.78 -39.57 -27.48
N GLU A 389 7.31 -40.06 -28.63
CA GLU A 389 7.64 -41.40 -29.09
C GLU A 389 9.09 -41.52 -29.56
N VAL A 390 9.62 -40.50 -30.26
CA VAL A 390 11.03 -40.47 -30.66
C VAL A 390 11.94 -40.41 -29.44
N GLU A 391 11.60 -39.60 -28.44
CA GLU A 391 12.36 -39.53 -27.20
C GLU A 391 12.37 -40.87 -26.45
N LYS A 392 11.21 -41.53 -26.32
CA LYS A 392 11.10 -42.86 -25.71
C LYS A 392 11.96 -43.89 -26.43
N VAL A 393 11.85 -43.98 -27.76
CA VAL A 393 12.61 -44.95 -28.57
C VAL A 393 14.12 -44.66 -28.50
N LEU A 394 14.53 -43.40 -28.54
CA LEU A 394 15.94 -43.04 -28.46
C LEU A 394 16.54 -43.35 -27.08
N LYS A 395 15.84 -42.97 -26.00
CA LYS A 395 16.25 -43.26 -24.61
C LYS A 395 16.31 -44.76 -24.33
N LEU A 396 15.30 -45.52 -24.77
CA LEU A 396 15.28 -46.97 -24.62
C LEU A 396 16.35 -47.65 -25.46
N GLY A 397 16.57 -47.20 -26.70
CA GLY A 397 17.67 -47.68 -27.55
C GLY A 397 19.03 -47.43 -26.90
N LEU A 398 19.22 -46.27 -26.26
CA LEU A 398 20.44 -45.93 -25.54
C LEU A 398 20.65 -46.83 -24.30
N LEU A 399 19.60 -47.15 -23.55
CA LEU A 399 19.64 -48.12 -22.44
C LEU A 399 20.00 -49.53 -22.90
N CYS A 400 19.39 -49.99 -23.99
CA CYS A 400 19.66 -51.29 -24.57
C CYS A 400 21.11 -51.37 -25.09
N ALA A 401 21.68 -50.25 -25.55
CA ALA A 401 23.04 -50.15 -26.03
C ALA A 401 24.09 -49.90 -24.92
N ASN A 402 23.71 -49.94 -23.63
CA ASN A 402 24.64 -49.69 -22.52
C ASN A 402 25.86 -50.63 -22.58
N LEU A 403 27.06 -50.10 -22.38
CA LEU A 403 28.30 -50.87 -22.45
C LEU A 403 28.42 -51.93 -21.34
N THR A 404 27.75 -51.71 -20.21
CA THR A 404 27.71 -52.67 -19.09
C THR A 404 26.49 -53.58 -19.20
N SER A 405 26.66 -54.90 -19.03
CA SER A 405 25.56 -55.87 -19.06
C SER A 405 24.51 -55.60 -17.99
N ASP A 406 24.95 -55.18 -16.80
CA ASP A 406 24.10 -54.96 -15.64
C ASP A 406 23.28 -53.67 -15.76
N GLY A 407 23.69 -52.76 -16.65
CA GLY A 407 22.98 -51.52 -16.97
C GLY A 407 22.02 -51.63 -18.15
N ARG A 408 21.91 -52.80 -18.81
CA ARG A 408 20.92 -53.04 -19.88
C ARG A 408 19.61 -53.54 -19.28
N PRO A 409 18.45 -53.06 -19.79
CA PRO A 409 17.16 -53.53 -19.30
C PRO A 409 16.89 -54.97 -19.76
N THR A 410 16.14 -55.72 -18.96
CA THR A 410 15.58 -57.01 -19.40
C THR A 410 14.47 -56.77 -20.43
N MET A 411 14.15 -57.79 -21.24
CA MET A 411 13.04 -57.67 -22.20
C MET A 411 11.69 -57.38 -21.51
N GLU A 412 11.50 -57.83 -20.27
CA GLU A 412 10.34 -57.48 -19.46
C GLU A 412 10.31 -55.97 -19.15
N GLN A 413 11.44 -55.40 -18.72
CA GLN A 413 11.56 -53.98 -18.47
C GLN A 413 11.38 -53.15 -19.76
N VAL A 414 11.94 -53.60 -20.88
CA VAL A 414 11.75 -52.97 -22.21
C VAL A 414 10.26 -52.87 -22.55
N VAL A 415 9.50 -53.96 -22.38
CA VAL A 415 8.05 -53.96 -22.62
C VAL A 415 7.32 -53.05 -21.63
N GLN A 416 7.74 -53.02 -20.36
CA GLN A 416 7.14 -52.14 -19.36
C GLN A 416 7.40 -50.66 -19.63
N TYR A 417 8.58 -50.29 -20.17
CA TYR A 417 8.88 -48.93 -20.62
C TYR A 417 8.04 -48.53 -21.84
N LEU A 418 7.93 -49.42 -22.85
CA LEU A 418 7.14 -49.16 -24.05
C LEU A 418 5.64 -49.02 -23.75
N ASN A 419 5.12 -49.80 -22.79
CA ASN A 419 3.73 -49.71 -22.35
C ASN A 419 3.46 -48.55 -21.38
N GLY A 420 4.48 -47.77 -21.00
CA GLY A 420 4.34 -46.65 -20.05
C GLY A 420 4.09 -47.08 -18.60
N ASN A 421 4.29 -48.36 -18.27
CA ASN A 421 4.11 -48.90 -16.91
C ASN A 421 5.32 -48.59 -16.01
N LEU A 422 6.48 -48.31 -16.61
CA LEU A 422 7.67 -47.82 -15.94
C LEU A 422 8.15 -46.54 -16.63
N ALA A 423 8.60 -45.56 -15.84
CA ALA A 423 9.21 -44.34 -16.36
C ALA A 423 10.66 -44.61 -16.80
N LEU A 424 11.05 -44.13 -17.98
CA LEU A 424 12.43 -44.20 -18.44
C LEU A 424 13.34 -43.33 -17.54
N PRO A 425 14.52 -43.82 -17.13
CA PRO A 425 15.46 -43.04 -16.32
C PRO A 425 15.99 -41.82 -17.08
N GLU A 426 16.34 -40.76 -16.34
CA GLU A 426 16.99 -39.57 -16.90
C GLU A 426 18.48 -39.83 -17.16
N PHE A 427 18.95 -39.50 -18.37
CA PHE A 427 20.35 -39.63 -18.75
C PHE A 427 21.09 -38.32 -18.52
N TRP A 428 22.20 -38.41 -17.79
CA TRP A 428 23.14 -37.31 -17.65
C TRP A 428 24.39 -37.62 -18.48
N PRO A 429 25.11 -36.61 -19.00
CA PRO A 429 26.36 -36.83 -19.75
C PRO A 429 27.43 -37.63 -18.98
N SER A 430 27.29 -37.72 -17.66
CA SER A 430 28.16 -38.45 -16.74
C SER A 430 27.64 -39.84 -16.36
N SER A 431 26.55 -40.33 -16.96
CA SER A 431 25.99 -41.66 -16.65
C SER A 431 26.94 -42.78 -17.09
N PRO A 432 27.41 -43.65 -16.17
CA PRO A 432 28.33 -44.73 -16.52
C PRO A 432 27.75 -45.67 -17.58
N GLY A 433 28.54 -45.99 -18.60
CA GLY A 433 28.15 -46.93 -19.67
C GLY A 433 27.37 -46.31 -20.84
N ILE A 434 27.09 -45.01 -20.81
CA ILE A 434 26.46 -44.25 -21.89
C ILE A 434 27.40 -43.09 -22.26
N GLY A 435 28.12 -43.21 -23.38
CA GLY A 435 28.87 -42.09 -23.99
C GLY A 435 30.27 -41.76 -23.43
N VAL A 436 30.85 -42.54 -22.52
CA VAL A 436 32.19 -42.25 -21.97
C VAL A 436 33.27 -43.08 -22.69
N LEU A 437 34.13 -42.41 -23.47
CA LEU A 437 35.44 -42.94 -23.91
C LEU A 437 36.42 -42.87 -22.72
N THR A 438 36.30 -43.77 -21.75
CA THR A 438 37.35 -43.98 -20.74
C THR A 438 38.20 -45.18 -21.11
N PRO A 439 39.54 -45.03 -21.26
CA PRO A 439 40.41 -46.16 -21.51
C PRO A 439 40.41 -47.09 -20.30
N MET A 440 40.30 -48.40 -20.55
CA MET A 440 40.34 -49.44 -19.52
C MET A 440 41.63 -49.30 -18.69
N ALA A 441 41.49 -49.09 -17.39
CA ALA A 441 42.54 -49.37 -16.42
C ALA A 441 41.99 -50.39 -15.40
N LEU A 442 42.65 -51.54 -15.31
CA LEU A 442 42.32 -52.64 -14.43
C LEU A 442 42.56 -52.32 -12.94
N SER A 443 41.78 -53.01 -12.08
CA SER A 443 42.10 -53.46 -10.71
C SER A 443 41.62 -52.61 -9.50
N PRO A 444 41.45 -53.21 -8.31
CA PRO A 444 40.13 -53.26 -7.66
C PRO A 444 40.13 -52.73 -6.21
N ALA A 445 39.07 -52.03 -5.80
CA ALA A 445 38.77 -51.85 -4.38
C ALA A 445 37.25 -51.66 -4.20
N PRO A 446 36.63 -52.29 -3.18
CA PRO A 446 35.19 -52.23 -3.00
C PRO A 446 34.84 -50.93 -2.28
N LEU A 447 34.10 -50.03 -2.93
CA LEU A 447 33.47 -48.91 -2.27
C LEU A 447 31.99 -49.20 -2.03
N VAL A 448 31.70 -49.31 -0.75
CA VAL A 448 30.40 -49.43 -0.09
C VAL A 448 29.42 -48.38 -0.63
N ILE A 449 28.23 -48.83 -1.05
CA ILE A 449 27.08 -47.96 -1.35
C ILE A 449 26.34 -47.70 -0.04
N PRO A 450 26.14 -46.44 0.41
CA PRO A 450 25.15 -46.14 1.43
C PRO A 450 23.77 -46.17 0.76
N SER A 451 22.90 -47.04 1.26
CA SER A 451 21.48 -47.09 0.91
C SER A 451 20.81 -45.76 1.23
N LEU A 452 20.36 -45.03 0.20
CA LEU A 452 19.41 -43.92 0.38
C LEU A 452 17.99 -44.49 0.34
N SER A 453 17.39 -44.55 1.52
CA SER A 453 15.97 -44.78 1.73
C SER A 453 15.15 -43.66 1.09
N LEU A 454 14.34 -44.00 0.09
CA LEU A 454 13.36 -43.08 -0.48
C LEU A 454 12.07 -43.16 0.33
N SER A 455 11.77 -42.08 1.06
CA SER A 455 10.50 -41.86 1.74
C SER A 455 9.39 -41.62 0.72
N SER A 456 8.42 -42.53 0.66
CA SER A 456 7.20 -42.39 -0.16
C SER A 456 6.20 -41.46 0.52
N SER A 457 5.98 -40.27 -0.02
CA SER A 457 4.79 -39.47 0.28
C SER A 457 3.70 -39.81 -0.75
N SER A 458 2.70 -40.57 -0.31
CA SER A 458 1.48 -40.88 -1.05
C SER A 458 0.60 -39.64 -1.19
N SER A 459 0.36 -39.18 -2.42
CA SER A 459 -0.81 -38.36 -2.74
C SER A 459 -1.80 -39.20 -3.55
N ASN A 460 -2.87 -39.61 -2.87
CA ASN A 460 -4.05 -40.22 -3.49
C ASN A 460 -4.61 -39.28 -4.55
N ASN A 461 -4.67 -39.75 -5.80
CA ASN A 461 -5.68 -39.28 -6.74
C ASN A 461 -6.41 -40.51 -7.28
N SER A 462 -7.66 -40.61 -6.85
CA SER A 462 -8.61 -41.65 -7.19
C SER A 462 -8.95 -41.59 -8.69
N SER A 463 -8.45 -42.54 -9.47
CA SER A 463 -9.03 -42.85 -10.78
C SER A 463 -10.04 -43.98 -10.62
N MET A 464 -11.33 -43.66 -10.75
CA MET A 464 -12.38 -44.66 -10.91
C MET A 464 -12.10 -45.48 -12.17
N PHE A 465 -11.82 -46.77 -11.98
CA PHE A 465 -11.92 -47.77 -13.04
C PHE A 465 -13.39 -47.93 -13.41
N ILE A 466 -13.72 -47.69 -14.68
CA ILE A 466 -14.93 -48.27 -15.29
C ILE A 466 -14.45 -49.26 -16.34
N THR A 467 -14.56 -50.55 -15.98
CA THR A 467 -14.52 -51.67 -16.90
C THR A 467 -15.72 -51.61 -17.83
N HIS A 468 -15.51 -51.56 -19.15
CA HIS A 468 -16.53 -52.03 -20.09
C HIS A 468 -15.96 -53.01 -21.12
N SER A 469 -16.69 -54.11 -21.17
CA SER A 469 -16.50 -55.34 -21.91
C SER A 469 -16.48 -55.12 -23.42
N VAL A 470 -15.62 -55.88 -24.10
CA VAL A 470 -15.57 -56.03 -25.55
C VAL A 470 -16.90 -56.57 -26.07
N LEU A 471 -17.61 -55.77 -26.87
CA LEU A 471 -18.64 -56.27 -27.78
C LEU A 471 -18.09 -56.21 -29.21
N TYR A 472 -17.97 -57.39 -29.81
CA TYR A 472 -17.72 -57.59 -31.23
C TYR A 472 -18.77 -56.83 -32.05
N GLY A 473 -18.31 -55.95 -32.94
CA GLY A 473 -19.17 -55.26 -33.90
C GLY A 473 -18.33 -54.78 -35.07
N THR A 474 -18.43 -55.48 -36.19
CA THR A 474 -17.86 -55.10 -37.48
C THR A 474 -18.51 -53.82 -37.99
N GLY A 475 -17.71 -52.77 -38.16
CA GLY A 475 -18.13 -51.49 -38.75
C GLY A 475 -16.97 -50.89 -39.52
N ARG A 476 -17.22 -50.58 -40.78
CA ARG A 476 -16.28 -50.26 -41.86
C ARG A 476 -15.38 -49.05 -41.62
#